data_AF-A0A968AT86-F1
#
_entry.id   AF-A0A968AT86-F1
#
_cell.length_a   1.000
_cell.length_b   1.000
_cell.length_c   1.000
_cell.angle_alpha   90.00
_cell.angle_beta   90.00
_cell.angle_gamma   90.00
#
_symmetry.space_group_name_H-M   'P 1'
#
loop_
_entity.id
_entity.type
_entity.pdbx_description
1 polymer ?
#
loop_
_entity_poly.entity_id
_entity_poly.type
_entity_poly.pdbx_seq_one_letter_code
_entity_poly.pdbx_strand_id
1 'polypeptide(L)'
;MTIRQFVEDTHDLTNRLRSRFNRSKIFLVARSWGSLIGIMTAKRYPQLYHAYVGIGQIVNPLEGDRRAYLLTLKLAREAGNEEAIADLKNIGQPPYNDQELVVQRKWLTKFYKNFMAEKFAMSNTNEDSFVDLLSTPEYS
;
A
#
# COMPACT_ATOMS: atom_id res chain seq x y z
N MET A 1 -0.24 -16.64 -7.78
CA MET A 1 -0.90 -16.14 -6.56
C MET A 1 -2.07 -15.28 -6.97
N THR A 2 -3.22 -15.38 -6.31
CA THR A 2 -4.41 -14.57 -6.65
C THR A 2 -4.96 -13.89 -5.41
N ILE A 3 -5.65 -12.78 -5.59
CA ILE A 3 -6.35 -12.08 -4.51
C ILE A 3 -7.33 -13.00 -3.77
N ARG A 4 -8.04 -13.85 -4.52
CA ARG A 4 -8.95 -14.85 -3.92
C ARG A 4 -8.20 -15.81 -3.00
N GLN A 5 -7.02 -16.29 -3.42
CA GLN A 5 -6.21 -17.19 -2.60
C GLN A 5 -5.81 -16.52 -1.28
N PHE A 6 -5.32 -15.28 -1.33
CA PHE A 6 -4.94 -14.56 -0.10
C PHE A 6 -6.12 -14.34 0.87
N VAL A 7 -7.34 -14.13 0.36
CA VAL A 7 -8.55 -14.03 1.20
C VAL A 7 -8.84 -15.35 1.91
N GLU A 8 -8.72 -16.49 1.20
CA GLU A 8 -8.92 -17.81 1.82
C GLU A 8 -7.81 -18.16 2.81
N ASP A 9 -6.55 -17.86 2.48
CA ASP A 9 -5.42 -18.08 3.40
C ASP A 9 -5.59 -17.25 4.69
N THR A 10 -6.08 -16.02 4.57
CA THR A 10 -6.40 -15.16 5.73
C THR A 10 -7.53 -15.75 6.57
N HIS A 11 -8.55 -16.34 5.92
CA HIS A 11 -9.65 -17.00 6.59
C HIS A 11 -9.20 -18.26 7.35
N ASP A 12 -8.35 -19.08 6.75
CA ASP A 12 -7.78 -20.27 7.38
C ASP A 12 -6.93 -19.90 8.60
N LEU A 13 -6.07 -18.89 8.47
CA LEU A 13 -5.28 -18.37 9.59
C LEU A 13 -6.19 -17.80 10.70
N THR A 14 -7.24 -17.07 10.33
CA THR A 14 -8.24 -16.54 11.27
C THR A 14 -8.85 -17.67 12.11
N ASN A 15 -9.27 -18.77 11.47
CA ASN A 15 -9.85 -19.91 12.18
C ASN A 15 -8.84 -20.61 13.08
N ARG A 16 -7.59 -20.80 12.61
CA ARG A 16 -6.51 -21.39 13.43
C ARG A 16 -6.24 -20.56 14.70
N LEU A 17 -6.22 -19.23 14.59
CA LEU A 17 -6.00 -18.34 15.73
C LEU A 17 -7.20 -18.33 16.68
N ARG A 18 -8.43 -18.28 16.16
CA ARG A 18 -9.67 -18.40 16.95
C ARG A 18 -9.69 -19.68 17.77
N SER A 19 -9.39 -20.82 17.15
CA SER A 19 -9.31 -22.12 17.84
C SER A 19 -8.19 -22.14 18.87
N ARG A 20 -6.97 -21.69 18.52
CA ARG A 20 -5.81 -21.69 19.43
C ARG A 20 -6.05 -20.86 20.69
N PHE A 21 -6.71 -19.71 20.57
CA PHE A 21 -6.93 -18.79 21.68
C PHE A 21 -8.34 -18.87 22.29
N ASN A 22 -9.13 -19.86 21.89
CA ASN A 22 -10.51 -20.07 22.32
C ASN A 22 -11.39 -18.80 22.21
N ARG A 23 -11.34 -18.14 21.04
CA ARG A 23 -12.11 -16.92 20.75
C ARG A 23 -13.13 -17.16 19.65
N SER A 24 -14.36 -16.71 19.87
CA SER A 24 -15.43 -16.78 18.87
C SER A 24 -15.22 -15.80 17.72
N LYS A 25 -14.56 -14.66 17.94
CA LYS A 25 -14.20 -13.65 16.93
C LYS A 25 -12.84 -13.02 17.26
N ILE A 26 -12.21 -12.38 16.29
CA ILE A 26 -10.96 -11.60 16.47
C ILE A 26 -11.07 -10.22 15.83
N PHE A 27 -10.11 -9.33 16.08
CA PHE A 27 -9.99 -8.07 15.33
C PHE A 27 -9.11 -8.28 14.09
N LEU A 28 -9.49 -7.70 12.95
CA LEU A 28 -8.69 -7.74 11.73
C LEU A 28 -8.10 -6.35 11.46
N VAL A 29 -6.79 -6.23 11.59
CA VAL A 29 -6.04 -5.01 11.23
C VAL A 29 -5.28 -5.27 9.95
N ALA A 30 -5.42 -4.38 8.97
CA ALA A 30 -4.80 -4.57 7.67
C ALA A 30 -4.18 -3.27 7.16
N ARG A 31 -2.93 -3.36 6.68
CA ARG A 31 -2.12 -2.20 6.28
C ARG A 31 -1.74 -2.28 4.81
N SER A 32 -1.74 -1.12 4.13
CA SER A 32 -1.22 -1.01 2.76
C SER A 32 -1.90 -2.01 1.81
N TRP A 33 -1.15 -2.76 1.00
CA TRP A 33 -1.71 -3.80 0.13
C TRP A 33 -2.52 -4.87 0.88
N GLY A 34 -2.13 -5.19 2.13
CA GLY A 34 -2.89 -6.08 2.99
C GLY A 34 -4.30 -5.57 3.29
N SER A 35 -4.56 -4.25 3.22
CA SER A 35 -5.89 -3.68 3.42
C SER A 35 -6.88 -4.04 2.31
N LEU A 36 -6.41 -4.32 1.10
CA LEU A 36 -7.25 -4.86 0.03
C LEU A 36 -7.73 -6.26 0.41
N ILE A 37 -6.82 -7.13 0.84
CA ILE A 37 -7.15 -8.48 1.33
C ILE A 37 -8.07 -8.39 2.54
N GLY A 38 -7.70 -7.60 3.54
CA GLY A 38 -8.39 -7.49 4.81
C GLY A 38 -9.84 -7.06 4.66
N ILE A 39 -10.13 -6.02 3.86
CA ILE A 39 -11.50 -5.56 3.64
C ILE A 39 -12.35 -6.62 2.92
N MET A 40 -11.78 -7.35 1.95
CA MET A 40 -12.51 -8.42 1.27
C MET A 40 -12.76 -9.61 2.19
N THR A 41 -11.79 -9.98 3.03
CA THR A 41 -11.95 -11.05 4.03
C THR A 41 -13.01 -10.67 5.06
N ALA A 42 -12.96 -9.45 5.61
CA ALA A 42 -13.97 -8.95 6.56
C ALA A 42 -15.38 -8.90 5.93
N LYS A 43 -15.48 -8.49 4.66
CA LYS A 43 -16.75 -8.48 3.92
C LYS A 43 -17.31 -9.89 3.70
N ARG A 44 -16.44 -10.87 3.40
CA ARG A 44 -16.86 -12.24 3.07
C ARG A 44 -17.15 -13.09 4.30
N TYR A 45 -16.42 -12.87 5.38
CA TYR A 45 -16.55 -13.63 6.63
C TYR A 45 -16.80 -12.71 7.85
N PRO A 46 -17.82 -11.83 7.80
CA PRO A 46 -18.04 -10.81 8.84
C PRO A 46 -18.33 -11.41 10.21
N GLN A 47 -18.87 -12.63 10.27
CA GLN A 47 -19.15 -13.36 11.50
C GLN A 47 -17.89 -13.72 12.31
N LEU A 48 -16.71 -13.67 11.71
CA LEU A 48 -15.45 -14.04 12.37
C LEU A 48 -14.75 -12.87 13.04
N TYR A 49 -15.21 -11.64 12.79
CA TYR A 49 -14.51 -10.44 13.20
C TYR A 49 -15.37 -9.54 14.11
N HIS A 50 -14.75 -8.98 15.15
CA HIS A 50 -15.37 -7.94 15.97
C HIS A 50 -15.40 -6.60 15.23
N ALA A 51 -14.28 -6.24 14.63
CA ALA A 51 -14.13 -5.05 13.79
C ALA A 51 -12.99 -5.24 12.78
N TYR A 52 -13.03 -4.43 11.74
CA TYR A 52 -11.96 -4.28 10.75
C TYR A 52 -11.33 -2.89 10.89
N VAL A 53 -10.00 -2.82 10.89
CA VAL A 53 -9.22 -1.58 10.91
C VAL A 53 -8.28 -1.55 9.71
N GLY A 54 -8.56 -0.64 8.77
CA GLY A 54 -7.72 -0.41 7.59
C GLY A 54 -6.75 0.76 7.81
N ILE A 55 -5.45 0.54 7.59
CA ILE A 55 -4.40 1.55 7.69
C ILE A 55 -3.78 1.76 6.31
N GLY A 56 -3.90 2.97 5.75
CA GLY A 56 -3.54 3.20 4.35
C GLY A 56 -4.41 2.36 3.40
N GLN A 57 -5.72 2.42 3.61
CA GLN A 57 -6.71 1.58 2.93
C GLN A 57 -6.65 1.77 1.41
N ILE A 58 -6.46 0.68 0.68
CA ILE A 58 -6.68 0.64 -0.76
C ILE A 58 -8.18 0.54 -1.01
N VAL A 59 -8.75 1.54 -1.70
CA VAL A 59 -10.17 1.61 -2.03
C VAL A 59 -10.39 1.44 -3.54
N ASN A 60 -9.68 2.21 -4.34
CA ASN A 60 -9.72 2.14 -5.80
C ASN A 60 -8.28 2.21 -6.34
N PRO A 61 -7.65 1.06 -6.65
CA PRO A 61 -6.27 1.02 -7.15
C PRO A 61 -6.09 1.82 -8.44
N LEU A 62 -7.02 1.71 -9.39
CA LEU A 62 -6.93 2.38 -10.69
C LEU A 62 -6.97 3.90 -10.55
N GLU A 63 -7.89 4.43 -9.74
CA GLU A 63 -7.95 5.85 -9.44
C GLU A 63 -6.71 6.32 -8.64
N GLY A 64 -6.19 5.47 -7.75
CA GLY A 64 -4.93 5.69 -7.05
C GLY A 64 -3.77 5.87 -8.01
N ASP A 65 -3.62 4.96 -8.98
CA ASP A 65 -2.58 5.03 -10.01
C ASP A 65 -2.76 6.24 -10.93
N ARG A 66 -4.00 6.60 -11.27
CA ARG A 66 -4.29 7.79 -12.08
C ARG A 66 -3.85 9.06 -11.36
N ARG A 67 -4.14 9.17 -10.06
CA ARG A 67 -3.69 10.30 -9.22
C ARG A 67 -2.18 10.33 -9.08
N ALA A 68 -1.57 9.16 -8.88
CA ALA A 68 -0.12 9.04 -8.81
C ALA A 68 0.53 9.52 -10.11
N TYR A 69 0.01 9.10 -11.28
CA TYR A 69 0.47 9.58 -12.58
C TYR A 69 0.40 11.11 -12.71
N LEU A 70 -0.76 11.70 -12.41
CA LEU A 70 -0.95 13.15 -12.53
C LEU A 70 0.00 13.92 -11.61
N LEU A 71 0.20 13.44 -10.37
CA LEU A 71 1.15 14.02 -9.44
C LEU A 71 2.59 13.90 -9.95
N THR A 72 3.02 12.72 -10.40
CA THR A 72 4.37 12.50 -10.92
C THR A 72 4.65 13.39 -12.12
N LEU A 73 3.70 13.50 -13.06
CA LEU A 73 3.86 14.36 -14.24
C LEU A 73 3.92 15.85 -13.87
N LYS A 74 3.14 16.28 -12.86
CA LYS A 74 3.21 17.64 -12.33
C LYS A 74 4.60 17.91 -11.74
N LEU A 75 5.08 17.05 -10.85
CA LEU A 75 6.39 17.21 -10.20
C LEU A 75 7.55 17.17 -11.20
N ALA A 76 7.45 16.31 -12.22
CA ALA A 76 8.44 16.24 -13.30
C ALA A 76 8.55 17.57 -14.08
N ARG A 77 7.41 18.22 -14.34
CA ARG A 77 7.36 19.55 -14.98
C ARG A 77 7.94 20.65 -14.09
N GLU A 78 7.58 20.65 -12.80
CA GLU A 78 8.12 21.62 -11.82
C GLU A 78 9.63 21.48 -11.67
N ALA A 79 10.16 20.26 -11.76
CA ALA A 79 11.59 19.99 -11.72
C ALA A 79 12.32 20.19 -13.07
N GLY A 80 11.61 20.54 -14.16
CA GLY A 80 12.21 20.65 -15.50
C GLY A 80 12.84 19.35 -16.02
N ASN A 81 12.35 18.18 -15.58
CA ASN A 81 12.94 16.89 -15.94
C ASN A 81 12.34 16.35 -17.25
N GLU A 82 12.94 16.71 -18.38
CA GLU A 82 12.44 16.34 -19.70
C GLU A 82 12.41 14.83 -19.97
N GLU A 83 13.38 14.07 -19.44
CA GLU A 83 13.39 12.59 -19.53
C GLU A 83 12.13 11.99 -18.88
N ALA A 84 11.82 12.40 -17.65
CA ALA A 84 10.65 11.93 -16.93
C ALA A 84 9.34 12.35 -17.62
N ILE A 85 9.28 13.57 -18.14
CA ILE A 85 8.10 14.06 -18.87
C ILE A 85 7.86 13.21 -20.13
N ALA A 86 8.92 12.88 -20.88
CA ALA A 86 8.84 12.04 -22.06
C ALA A 86 8.39 10.62 -21.71
N ASP A 87 9.04 9.98 -20.73
CA ASP A 87 8.69 8.65 -20.25
C ASP A 87 7.23 8.56 -19.80
N LEU A 88 6.78 9.52 -18.98
CA LEU A 88 5.41 9.56 -18.46
C LEU A 88 4.39 9.82 -19.57
N LYS A 89 4.71 10.62 -20.58
CA LYS A 89 3.83 10.80 -21.73
C LYS A 89 3.73 9.54 -22.58
N ASN A 90 4.83 8.79 -22.73
CA ASN A 90 4.87 7.56 -23.51
C ASN A 90 4.02 6.45 -22.89
N ILE A 91 4.09 6.27 -21.56
CA ILE A 91 3.26 5.25 -20.88
C ILE A 91 1.81 5.69 -20.68
N GLY A 92 1.53 7.00 -20.69
CA GLY A 92 0.19 7.54 -20.49
C GLY A 92 -0.43 7.28 -19.10
N GLN A 93 -1.75 7.44 -19.02
CA GLN A 93 -2.53 7.14 -17.81
C GLN A 93 -2.80 5.63 -17.71
N PRO A 94 -3.01 5.09 -16.49
CA PRO A 94 -3.31 3.67 -16.30
C PRO A 94 -4.63 3.26 -16.97
N PRO A 95 -4.89 1.95 -17.18
CA PRO A 95 -4.21 0.80 -16.60
C PRO A 95 -2.82 0.53 -17.18
N TYR A 96 -1.91 0.07 -16.32
CA TYR A 96 -0.53 -0.26 -16.69
C TYR A 96 -0.32 -1.77 -16.80
N ASN A 97 0.49 -2.17 -17.78
CA ASN A 97 1.19 -3.46 -17.72
C ASN A 97 2.41 -3.38 -16.79
N ASP A 98 3.09 -4.51 -16.59
CA ASP A 98 4.23 -4.60 -15.67
C ASP A 98 5.38 -3.65 -16.06
N GLN A 99 5.66 -3.49 -17.36
CA GLN A 99 6.73 -2.60 -17.84
C GLN A 99 6.39 -1.13 -17.61
N GLU A 100 5.17 -0.71 -17.95
CA GLU A 100 4.68 0.65 -17.74
C GLU A 100 4.63 1.01 -16.25
N LEU A 101 4.22 0.05 -15.40
CA LEU A 101 4.19 0.23 -13.96
C LEU A 101 5.59 0.49 -13.39
N VAL A 102 6.62 -0.23 -13.86
CA VAL A 102 8.00 0.01 -13.45
C VAL A 102 8.44 1.44 -13.80
N VAL A 103 8.15 1.91 -15.00
CA VAL A 103 8.46 3.29 -15.42
C VAL A 103 7.72 4.30 -14.54
N GLN A 104 6.43 4.10 -14.32
CA GLN A 104 5.64 5.00 -13.48
C GLN A 104 6.17 5.05 -12.05
N ARG A 105 6.50 3.89 -11.45
CA ARG A 105 6.99 3.79 -10.07
C ARG A 105 8.41 4.33 -9.91
N LYS A 106 9.29 4.19 -10.92
CA LYS A 106 10.61 4.84 -10.95
C LYS A 106 10.48 6.34 -10.72
N TRP A 107 9.65 7.00 -11.53
CA TRP A 107 9.48 8.45 -11.47
C TRP A 107 8.68 8.89 -10.23
N LEU A 108 7.62 8.17 -9.88
CA LEU A 108 6.84 8.45 -8.66
C LEU A 108 7.75 8.44 -7.42
N THR A 109 8.54 7.39 -7.22
CA THR A 109 9.43 7.28 -6.05
C THR A 109 10.44 8.43 -6.01
N LYS A 110 11.06 8.76 -7.16
CA LYS A 110 12.03 9.85 -7.26
C LYS A 110 11.43 11.20 -6.84
N PHE A 111 10.28 11.57 -7.39
CA PHE A 111 9.68 12.89 -7.14
C PHE A 111 8.90 12.95 -5.83
N TYR A 112 8.23 11.87 -5.45
CA TYR A 112 7.42 11.83 -4.23
C TYR A 112 8.28 11.96 -2.97
N LYS A 113 9.48 11.37 -2.94
CA LYS A 113 10.41 11.53 -1.81
C LYS A 113 10.75 13.02 -1.58
N ASN A 114 11.11 13.74 -2.64
CA ASN A 114 11.44 15.16 -2.56
C ASN A 114 10.22 15.99 -2.15
N PHE A 115 9.07 15.73 -2.78
CA PHE A 115 7.81 16.40 -2.46
C PHE A 115 7.43 16.23 -0.98
N MET A 116 7.58 15.03 -0.41
CA MET A 116 7.26 14.78 0.99
C MET A 116 8.25 15.46 1.94
N ALA A 117 9.54 15.44 1.63
CA ALA A 117 10.56 16.11 2.43
C ALA A 117 10.33 17.62 2.49
N GLU A 118 10.06 18.25 1.34
CA GLU A 118 9.79 19.69 1.25
C GLU A 118 8.48 20.06 1.96
N LYS A 119 7.41 19.31 1.73
CA LYS A 119 6.07 19.67 2.21
C LYS A 119 5.86 19.44 3.70
N PHE A 120 6.51 18.42 4.27
CA PHE A 120 6.26 17.99 5.65
C PHE A 120 7.48 18.16 6.56
N ALA A 121 8.55 18.82 6.08
CA ALA A 121 9.82 18.95 6.79
C ALA A 121 10.33 17.59 7.33
N MET A 122 9.97 16.50 6.67
CA MET A 122 10.45 15.18 7.04
C MET A 122 11.92 15.15 6.67
N SER A 123 12.78 14.97 7.68
CA SER A 123 14.18 14.60 7.42
C SER A 123 14.20 13.38 6.51
N ASN A 124 15.28 13.19 5.75
CA ASN A 124 15.55 11.90 5.12
C ASN A 124 15.63 10.85 6.24
N THR A 125 14.49 10.30 6.67
CA THR A 125 14.44 9.26 7.69
C THR A 125 15.05 8.04 7.05
N ASN A 126 16.22 7.66 7.58
CA ASN A 126 16.94 6.45 7.20
C ASN A 126 15.98 5.25 7.19
N GLU A 127 16.28 4.28 6.32
CA GLU A 127 15.51 3.05 6.12
C GLU A 127 15.40 2.17 7.40
N ASP A 128 16.08 2.53 8.49
CA ASP A 128 16.18 1.77 9.76
C ASP A 128 14.94 1.85 10.69
N SER A 129 13.88 2.55 10.28
CA SER A 129 12.64 2.64 11.08
C SER A 129 11.98 1.29 11.42
N PHE A 130 12.31 0.23 10.68
CA PHE A 130 11.78 -1.12 10.90
C PHE A 130 12.53 -1.88 12.00
N VAL A 131 13.83 -1.69 12.12
CA VAL A 131 14.67 -2.30 13.17
C VAL A 131 14.35 -1.65 14.51
N ASP A 132 14.20 -0.32 14.53
CA ASP A 132 13.78 0.45 15.71
C ASP A 132 12.38 0.05 16.19
N LEU A 133 11.46 -0.26 15.27
CA LEU A 133 10.11 -0.73 15.64
C LEU A 133 10.16 -2.10 16.31
N LEU A 134 10.97 -3.03 15.81
CA LEU A 134 11.08 -4.39 16.34
C LEU A 134 11.89 -4.46 17.64
N SER A 135 12.72 -3.46 17.93
CA SER A 135 13.49 -3.37 19.17
C SER A 135 12.74 -2.65 20.30
N THR A 136 11.50 -2.21 20.07
CA THR A 136 10.68 -1.61 21.12
C THR A 136 10.25 -2.64 22.18
N PRO A 137 10.11 -2.23 23.46
CA PRO A 137 9.73 -3.14 24.56
C PRO A 137 8.42 -3.88 24.32
N GLU A 138 7.51 -3.32 23.52
CA GLU A 138 6.23 -3.91 23.17
C GLU A 138 6.36 -5.15 22.26
N TYR A 139 7.50 -5.31 21.58
CA TYR A 139 7.82 -6.43 20.70
C TYR A 139 8.97 -7.31 21.22
N SER A 140 9.48 -7.05 22.43
CA SER A 140 10.54 -7.83 23.12
C SER A 140 10.00 -8.81 24.16
#